data_AF-A0A937S529-F1
#
_entry.id   AF-A0A937S529-F1
#
_cell.length_a   1.000
_cell.length_b   1.000
_cell.length_c   1.000
_cell.angle_alpha   90.00
_cell.angle_beta   90.00
_cell.angle_gamma   90.00
#
_symmetry.space_group_name_H-M   'P 1'
#
loop_
_entity.id
_entity.type
_entity.pdbx_description
1 polymer ?
#
loop_
_entity_poly.entity_id
_entity_poly.type
_entity_poly.pdbx_seq_one_letter_code
_entity_poly.pdbx_strand_id
1 'polypeptide(L)'
;MIRIELVPDLSHCIETVARKEYENLARSYLKTGKSASEFEAKIELLRTFLESADFRKLRQQSEEYLLKGHSVKFILYQEKGKAKYKLVRC
;
A
#
# COMPACT_ATOMS: atom_id res chain seq x y z
N MET A 1 -11.84 1.69 -11.03
CA MET A 1 -11.59 1.55 -9.57
C MET A 1 -10.11 1.28 -9.39
N ILE A 2 -9.41 2.14 -8.65
CA ILE A 2 -7.97 2.00 -8.44
C ILE A 2 -7.74 1.16 -7.19
N ARG A 3 -6.86 0.17 -7.33
CA ARG A 3 -6.46 -0.73 -6.26
C ARG A 3 -4.95 -0.95 -6.29
N ILE A 4 -4.35 -1.08 -5.11
CA ILE A 4 -2.93 -1.37 -4.93
C ILE A 4 -2.83 -2.50 -3.92
N GLU A 5 -2.04 -3.51 -4.26
CA GLU A 5 -1.79 -4.66 -3.40
C GLU A 5 -0.39 -4.54 -2.82
N LEU A 6 -0.30 -4.49 -1.49
CA LEU A 6 0.95 -4.45 -0.77
C LEU A 6 1.08 -5.73 0.07
N VAL A 7 2.20 -6.42 -0.06
CA VAL A 7 2.48 -7.65 0.68
C VAL A 7 3.67 -7.40 1.58
N PRO A 8 3.46 -7.20 2.90
CA PRO A 8 4.56 -7.13 3.84
C PRO A 8 5.08 -8.53 4.17
N ASP A 9 6.32 -8.56 4.60
CA ASP A 9 7.04 -9.75 5.05
C ASP A 9 7.77 -9.46 6.37
N LEU A 10 8.41 -10.47 6.96
CA LEU A 10 9.13 -10.34 8.24
C LEU A 10 10.29 -9.32 8.19
N SER A 11 10.85 -9.07 7.00
CA SER A 11 11.91 -8.07 6.77
C SER A 11 11.33 -6.71 6.36
N HIS A 12 10.24 -6.67 5.60
CA HIS A 12 9.64 -5.42 5.13
C HIS A 12 8.22 -5.24 5.66
N CYS A 13 8.11 -4.35 6.65
CA CYS A 13 6.83 -3.91 7.17
C CYS A 13 6.01 -3.18 6.10
N ILE A 14 4.69 -3.10 6.33
CA ILE A 14 3.74 -2.46 5.41
C ILE A 14 4.11 -1.01 5.07
N GLU A 15 4.70 -0.27 6.00
CA GLU A 15 5.21 1.09 5.75
C GLU A 15 6.32 1.10 4.68
N THR A 16 7.31 0.21 4.82
CA THR A 16 8.43 0.10 3.88
C THR A 16 7.93 -0.31 2.50
N VAL A 17 7.02 -1.29 2.43
CA VAL A 17 6.44 -1.76 1.17
C VAL A 17 5.63 -0.64 0.51
N ALA A 18 4.81 0.09 1.27
CA ALA A 18 4.04 1.22 0.77
C ALA A 18 4.93 2.36 0.24
N ARG A 19 6.00 2.72 0.97
CA ARG A 19 6.96 3.74 0.52
C ARG A 19 7.65 3.34 -0.77
N LYS A 20 8.13 2.09 -0.84
CA LYS A 20 8.81 1.57 -2.03
C LYS A 20 7.90 1.59 -3.25
N GLU A 21 6.63 1.22 -3.09
CA GLU A 21 5.66 1.32 -4.19
C GLU A 21 5.35 2.77 -4.58
N TYR A 22 5.22 3.67 -3.63
CA TYR A 22 5.03 5.09 -3.90
C TYR A 22 6.19 5.66 -4.73
N GLU A 23 7.43 5.35 -4.35
CA GLU A 23 8.62 5.78 -5.08
C GLU A 23 8.70 5.17 -6.48
N ASN A 24 8.36 3.88 -6.64
CA ASN A 24 8.31 3.22 -7.94
C ASN A 24 7.29 3.87 -8.87
N LEU A 25 6.09 4.15 -8.36
CA LEU A 25 5.02 4.79 -9.12
C LEU A 25 5.37 6.22 -9.48
N ALA A 26 5.93 7.00 -8.55
CA ALA A 26 6.39 8.36 -8.80
C ALA A 26 7.51 8.39 -9.86
N ARG A 27 8.49 7.48 -9.77
CA ARG A 27 9.56 7.36 -10.78
C ARG A 27 9.00 6.94 -12.14
N SER A 28 8.03 6.04 -12.17
CA SER A 28 7.39 5.57 -13.41
C SER A 28 6.56 6.67 -14.06
N TYR A 29 5.85 7.47 -13.26
CA TYR A 29 5.09 8.63 -13.70
C TYR A 29 6.00 9.66 -14.41
N LEU A 30 7.13 10.01 -13.79
CA LEU A 30 8.11 10.94 -14.35
C LEU A 30 8.74 10.42 -15.66
N LYS A 31 8.87 9.10 -15.83
CA LYS A 31 9.46 8.48 -17.02
C LYS A 31 8.49 8.30 -18.19
N THR A 32 7.23 7.95 -17.93
CA THR A 32 6.32 7.47 -18.99
C THR A 32 5.42 8.55 -19.57
N GLY A 33 5.07 9.60 -18.81
CA GLY A 33 4.30 10.77 -19.27
C GLY A 33 2.90 10.51 -19.90
N LYS A 34 2.51 9.26 -20.17
CA LYS A 34 1.39 8.88 -21.06
C LYS A 34 0.17 8.30 -20.35
N SER A 35 0.18 8.15 -19.02
CA SER A 35 -0.97 7.62 -18.27
C SER A 35 -1.14 8.35 -16.94
N ALA A 36 -1.10 9.68 -16.99
CA ALA A 36 -1.02 10.52 -15.81
C ALA A 36 -2.14 10.22 -14.79
N SER A 37 -3.39 10.11 -15.27
CA SER A 37 -4.56 9.97 -14.39
C SER A 37 -4.58 8.70 -13.52
N GLU A 38 -4.11 7.55 -14.02
CA GLU A 38 -4.07 6.32 -13.21
C GLU A 38 -2.88 6.29 -12.24
N PHE A 39 -1.72 6.78 -12.66
CA PHE A 39 -0.55 6.88 -11.80
C PHE A 39 -0.77 7.91 -10.70
N GLU A 40 -1.28 9.10 -11.03
CA GLU A 40 -1.60 10.16 -10.08
C GLU A 40 -2.55 9.65 -9.00
N ALA A 41 -3.64 8.99 -9.39
CA ALA A 41 -4.60 8.53 -8.40
C ALA A 41 -4.09 7.33 -7.57
N LYS A 42 -3.18 6.49 -8.09
CA LYS A 42 -2.44 5.51 -7.28
C LYS A 42 -1.45 6.17 -6.30
N ILE A 43 -0.74 7.19 -6.75
CA ILE A 43 0.20 7.97 -5.95
C ILE A 43 -0.56 8.70 -4.83
N GLU A 44 -1.69 9.33 -5.12
CA GLU A 44 -2.56 9.96 -4.12
C GLU A 44 -3.11 8.95 -3.11
N LEU A 45 -3.54 7.77 -3.58
CA LEU A 45 -4.03 6.71 -2.69
C LEU A 45 -2.93 6.24 -1.71
N LEU A 46 -1.71 6.00 -2.21
CA LEU A 46 -0.57 5.62 -1.37
C LEU A 46 -0.14 6.76 -0.45
N ARG A 47 -0.14 7.99 -0.93
CA ARG A 47 0.20 9.17 -0.14
C ARG A 47 -0.77 9.34 1.02
N THR A 48 -2.08 9.30 0.75
CA THR A 48 -3.11 9.38 1.80
C THR A 48 -2.96 8.25 2.80
N PHE A 49 -2.65 7.03 2.34
CA PHE A 49 -2.37 5.91 3.21
C PHE A 49 -1.11 6.15 4.07
N LEU A 50 -0.01 6.61 3.48
CA LEU A 50 1.22 6.95 4.22
C LEU A 50 1.03 8.07 5.24
N GLU A 51 0.13 9.02 4.99
CA GLU A 51 -0.13 10.14 5.90
C GLU A 51 -1.16 9.80 7.00
N SER A 52 -2.13 8.91 6.70
CA SER A 52 -3.26 8.62 7.61
C SER A 52 -3.21 7.24 8.29
N ALA A 53 -2.37 6.31 7.83
CA ALA A 53 -2.36 4.95 8.34
C ALA A 53 -1.63 4.82 9.67
N ASP A 54 -2.19 3.98 10.53
CA ASP A 54 -1.69 3.70 11.87
C ASP A 54 -0.65 2.56 11.80
N PHE A 55 0.56 2.85 11.30
CA PHE A 55 1.57 1.83 10.97
C PHE A 55 1.96 0.94 12.13
N ARG A 56 1.98 1.45 13.37
CA ARG A 56 2.23 0.62 14.56
C ARG A 56 1.20 -0.51 14.69
N LYS A 57 -0.09 -0.20 14.52
CA LYS A 57 -1.16 -1.21 14.60
C LYS A 57 -1.10 -2.18 13.43
N LEU A 58 -0.90 -1.68 12.21
CA LEU A 58 -0.84 -2.53 11.02
C LEU A 58 0.36 -3.48 11.07
N ARG A 59 1.50 -2.98 11.53
CA ARG A 59 2.71 -3.76 11.77
C ARG A 59 2.47 -4.86 12.80
N GLN A 60 1.94 -4.51 13.97
CA GLN A 60 1.64 -5.49 15.02
C GLN A 60 0.69 -6.60 14.54
N GLN A 61 -0.39 -6.23 13.83
CA GLN A 61 -1.32 -7.21 13.26
C GLN A 61 -0.62 -8.11 12.24
N SER A 62 0.15 -7.54 11.33
CA SER A 62 0.86 -8.29 10.28
C SER A 62 1.89 -9.25 10.87
N GLU A 63 2.71 -8.77 11.80
CA GLU A 63 3.73 -9.56 12.49
C GLU A 63 3.10 -10.75 13.23
N GLU A 64 1.96 -10.58 13.88
CA GLU A 64 1.28 -11.69 14.54
C GLU A 64 0.88 -12.81 13.57
N TYR A 65 0.36 -12.46 12.38
CA TYR A 65 0.03 -13.45 11.35
C TYR A 65 1.27 -14.07 10.70
N LEU A 66 2.29 -13.26 10.40
CA LEU A 66 3.54 -13.71 9.78
C LEU A 66 4.30 -14.67 10.70
N LEU A 67 4.34 -14.40 12.01
CA LEU A 67 4.95 -15.28 13.02
C LEU A 67 4.21 -16.62 13.15
N LYS A 68 2.92 -16.66 12.86
CA LYS A 68 2.11 -17.89 12.79
C LYS A 68 2.30 -18.65 11.47
N GLY A 69 3.18 -18.18 10.57
CA GLY A 69 3.44 -18.78 9.26
C GLY A 69 2.40 -18.43 8.19
N HIS A 70 1.50 -17.48 8.47
CA HIS A 70 0.52 -17.01 7.49
C HIS A 70 1.08 -15.84 6.67
N SER A 71 0.69 -15.76 5.40
CA SER A 71 0.98 -14.58 4.59
C SER A 71 -0.15 -13.57 4.72
N VAL A 72 0.17 -12.28 4.68
CA VAL A 72 -0.83 -11.21 4.72
C VAL A 72 -0.67 -10.28 3.53
N LYS A 73 -1.78 -9.76 3.03
CA LYS A 73 -1.82 -8.79 1.93
C LYS A 73 -2.73 -7.63 2.32
N PHE A 74 -2.26 -6.43 2.06
CA PHE A 74 -3.02 -5.19 2.20
C PHE A 74 -3.54 -4.77 0.83
N ILE A 75 -4.85 -4.69 0.70
CA ILE A 75 -5.52 -4.21 -0.50
C ILE A 75 -5.96 -2.78 -0.22
N LEU A 76 -5.25 -1.83 -0.80
CA LEU A 76 -5.60 -0.41 -0.82
C LEU A 76 -6.56 -0.14 -1.97
N TYR A 77 -7.60 0.65 -1.70
CA TYR A 77 -8.57 1.06 -2.70
C TYR A 77 -9.17 2.40 -2.34
N GLN A 78 -9.59 3.14 -3.36
CA GLN A 78 -10.30 4.40 -3.17
C GLN A 78 -11.82 4.13 -3.17
N GLU A 79 -12.49 4.53 -2.10
CA GLU A 79 -13.94 4.42 -1.98
C GLU A 79 -14.54 5.77 -1.57
N LYS A 80 -15.45 6.32 -2.39
CA LYS A 80 -16.09 7.62 -2.17
C LYS A 80 -15.10 8.76 -1.88
N GLY A 81 -13.97 8.79 -2.61
CA GLY A 81 -12.93 9.80 -2.44
C GLY A 81 -12.04 9.61 -1.21
N LYS A 82 -12.23 8.55 -0.42
CA LYS A 82 -11.39 8.23 0.75
C LYS A 82 -10.51 7.02 0.47
N ALA A 83 -9.25 7.11 0.88
CA ALA A 83 -8.34 5.97 0.89
C ALA A 83 -8.81 4.97 1.95
N LYS A 84 -9.06 3.73 1.54
CA LYS A 84 -9.36 2.61 2.43
C LYS A 84 -8.40 1.47 2.17
N TYR A 85 -8.25 0.60 3.17
CA TYR A 85 -7.46 -0.61 3.06
C TYR A 85 -8.21 -1.79 3.66
N LYS A 86 -7.87 -3.00 3.20
CA LYS A 86 -8.30 -4.27 3.77
C LYS A 86 -7.07 -5.15 3.97
N LEU A 87 -6.97 -5.76 5.14
CA LEU A 87 -6.00 -6.82 5.41
C LEU A 87 -6.65 -8.16 5.06
N VAL A 88 -6.02 -8.91 4.17
CA VAL A 88 -6.44 -10.24 3.73
C VAL A 88 -5.36 -11.24 4.11
N ARG A 89 -5.77 -12.36 4.69
CA ARG A 89 -4.86 -13.49 4.98
C ARG A 89 -4.79 -14.37 3.75
N CYS A 90 -3.58 -14.81 3.42
CA CYS A 90 -3.29 -15.68 2.28
C CYS A 90 -2.77 -17.03 2.76
#